data_AF-A0AA45LC35-F1
#
_entry.id   AF-A0AA45LC35-F1
#
_cell.length_a   1.000
_cell.length_b   1.000
_cell.length_c   1.000
_cell.angle_alpha   90.00
_cell.angle_beta   90.00
_cell.angle_gamma   90.00
#
_symmetry.space_group_name_H-M   'P 1'
#
loop_
_entity.id
_entity.type
_entity.pdbx_description
1 polymer ?
#
loop_
_entity_poly.entity_id
_entity_poly.type
_entity_poly.pdbx_seq_one_letter_code
_entity_poly.pdbx_strand_id
1 'polypeptide(L)'
;MPTPVDQHPTPAEPELTPVERQLGGEVLDLTGPPPVEGWERRSWEERAVSARVIRDLVLGRLAPTPDPHGLRLHGARVTGRLDLENVTSAVPVELLGCLLDEGVNARDADLPALVLRECRVGHPSEPPVDAEGLATRAFALELSEVRARSPRGAVVLAHARLGRASLVGASLVNAEGPALAARSLRVDQGCYLLALEAVGGELDVAVDLRNARVGEQFCFQPTRLEHSGGPQRRVDVDGLTHAGLPTGIDPAEWLALLREATPGYTAQPYRHLAAAHRAAGHDAQARRVLVAQRRDQLARGALGAGERAWARLTGLLLGYGYQPWRALLCLLAVLVVAVALALALGDDGLARTGTPPGPCPVVERVAFGLDVGSPLLTTTPRCEPTGATSGQALGVAGWLLRLLAWGFATLFVAGFTGAVRKT
;
A
#
# COMPACT_ATOMS: atom_id res chain seq x y z
N MET A 1 -6.19 -8.33 -82.10
CA MET A 1 -5.39 -7.39 -81.28
C MET A 1 -5.86 -7.54 -79.84
N PRO A 2 -5.27 -8.42 -79.02
CA PRO A 2 -5.62 -8.50 -77.60
C PRO A 2 -4.91 -7.35 -76.85
N THR A 3 -5.66 -6.66 -76.01
CA THR A 3 -5.18 -5.60 -75.10
C THR A 3 -4.22 -6.18 -74.06
N PRO A 4 -3.16 -5.44 -73.67
CA PRO A 4 -2.23 -5.91 -72.65
C PRO A 4 -2.89 -5.85 -71.27
N VAL A 5 -2.68 -6.92 -70.50
CA VAL A 5 -3.08 -7.06 -69.09
C VAL A 5 -2.20 -6.12 -68.26
N ASP A 6 -2.83 -5.19 -67.54
CA ASP A 6 -2.19 -4.33 -66.55
C ASP A 6 -1.48 -5.19 -65.49
N GLN A 7 -0.16 -5.07 -65.44
CA GLN A 7 0.66 -5.59 -64.36
C GLN A 7 0.39 -4.73 -63.12
N HIS A 8 -0.35 -5.28 -62.17
CA HIS A 8 -0.39 -4.75 -60.80
C HIS A 8 1.05 -4.69 -60.27
N PRO A 9 1.51 -3.54 -59.74
CA PRO A 9 2.82 -3.48 -59.10
C PRO A 9 2.81 -4.37 -57.86
N THR A 10 3.70 -5.36 -57.85
CA THR A 10 4.09 -6.12 -56.66
C THR A 10 4.44 -5.13 -55.54
N PRO A 11 3.94 -5.28 -54.29
CA PRO A 11 4.34 -4.39 -53.22
C PRO A 11 5.86 -4.46 -53.06
N ALA A 12 6.52 -3.30 -53.10
CA ALA A 12 7.96 -3.19 -52.91
C ALA A 12 8.35 -3.84 -51.57
N GLU A 13 9.30 -4.76 -51.60
CA GLU A 13 9.91 -5.29 -50.38
C GLU A 13 10.49 -4.11 -49.57
N PRO A 14 10.26 -4.05 -48.25
CA PRO A 14 10.78 -2.94 -47.44
C PRO A 14 12.31 -2.93 -47.54
N GLU A 15 12.90 -1.79 -47.90
CA GLU A 15 14.35 -1.59 -47.87
C GLU A 15 14.85 -1.66 -46.42
N LEU A 16 15.32 -2.84 -46.00
CA LEU A 16 15.90 -3.07 -44.68
C LEU A 16 17.34 -2.54 -44.62
N THR A 17 17.64 -1.77 -43.57
CA THR A 17 19.00 -1.35 -43.25
C THR A 17 19.92 -2.55 -42.97
N PRO A 18 21.25 -2.40 -43.07
CA PRO A 18 22.18 -3.48 -42.73
C PRO A 18 22.01 -4.03 -41.32
N VAL A 19 21.66 -3.17 -40.35
CA VAL A 19 21.36 -3.53 -38.96
C VAL A 19 20.07 -4.36 -38.89
N GLU A 20 19.03 -3.94 -39.61
CA GLU A 20 17.75 -4.64 -39.62
C GLU A 20 17.82 -6.03 -40.26
N ARG A 21 18.75 -6.24 -41.20
CA ARG A 21 19.02 -7.57 -41.79
C ARG A 21 19.66 -8.57 -40.82
N GLN A 22 20.23 -8.09 -39.71
CA GLN A 22 20.84 -8.94 -38.68
C GLN A 22 19.83 -9.34 -37.59
N LEU A 23 18.59 -8.82 -37.63
CA LEU A 23 17.54 -9.18 -36.70
C LEU A 23 17.03 -10.60 -37.01
N GLY A 24 17.66 -11.60 -36.40
CA GLY A 24 17.38 -13.02 -36.67
C GLY A 24 18.00 -13.95 -35.63
N GLY A 25 17.34 -14.07 -34.48
CA GLY A 25 17.50 -15.15 -33.51
C GLY A 25 18.66 -15.07 -32.52
N GLU A 26 19.82 -14.59 -32.94
CA GLU A 26 20.88 -14.23 -32.00
C GLU A 26 20.61 -12.83 -31.40
N VAL A 27 21.22 -12.55 -30.24
CA VAL A 27 21.17 -11.21 -29.63
C VAL A 27 21.79 -10.23 -30.63
N LEU A 28 20.98 -9.31 -31.16
CA LEU A 28 21.53 -8.22 -31.97
C LEU A 28 22.12 -7.19 -31.00
N ASP A 29 23.40 -7.39 -30.72
CA ASP A 29 24.19 -6.51 -29.88
C ASP A 29 24.79 -5.36 -30.69
N LEU A 30 24.20 -4.17 -30.54
CA LEU A 30 24.69 -2.94 -31.17
C LEU A 30 25.64 -2.15 -30.25
N THR A 31 26.12 -2.72 -29.14
CA THR A 31 27.03 -2.03 -28.20
C THR A 31 28.49 -1.95 -28.64
N GLY A 32 28.80 -2.25 -29.90
CA GLY A 32 30.14 -2.16 -30.48
C GLY A 32 30.89 -0.85 -30.16
N PRO A 33 32.23 -0.86 -30.16
CA PRO A 33 33.04 0.27 -29.72
C PRO A 33 32.79 1.53 -30.58
N PRO A 34 32.77 2.74 -29.98
CA PRO A 34 33.06 3.03 -28.58
C PRO A 34 31.90 2.66 -27.62
N PRO A 35 32.20 2.33 -26.35
CA PRO A 35 31.17 2.19 -25.33
C PRO A 35 30.35 3.49 -25.29
N VAL A 36 29.02 3.35 -25.20
CA VAL A 36 28.12 4.51 -25.12
C VAL A 36 28.30 5.14 -23.73
N GLU A 37 29.28 6.02 -23.60
CA GLU A 37 29.45 6.84 -22.42
C GLU A 37 28.40 7.96 -22.47
N GLY A 38 27.36 7.82 -21.65
CA GLY A 38 26.32 8.83 -21.53
C GLY A 38 25.22 8.78 -22.59
N TRP A 39 24.17 9.54 -22.35
CA TRP A 39 22.86 9.42 -23.00
C TRP A 39 22.63 10.46 -24.11
N GLU A 40 23.68 10.84 -24.85
CA GLU A 40 23.63 11.92 -25.83
C GLU A 40 23.07 11.48 -27.19
N ARG A 41 22.09 12.22 -27.71
CA ARG A 41 21.28 11.86 -28.90
C ARG A 41 22.09 11.51 -30.17
N ARG A 42 23.32 12.02 -30.31
CA ARG A 42 24.19 11.82 -31.49
C ARG A 42 24.88 10.45 -31.53
N SER A 43 25.13 9.80 -30.39
CA SER A 43 25.80 8.49 -30.36
C SER A 43 24.89 7.32 -30.81
N TRP A 44 23.61 7.60 -31.04
CA TRP A 44 22.58 6.61 -31.36
C TRP A 44 22.12 6.61 -32.81
N GLU A 45 22.53 7.58 -33.64
CA GLU A 45 22.06 7.70 -35.03
C GLU A 45 22.47 6.49 -35.89
N GLU A 46 23.65 5.93 -35.65
CA GLU A 46 24.15 4.73 -36.34
C GLU A 46 23.53 3.42 -35.81
N ARG A 47 22.75 3.49 -34.73
CA ARG A 47 22.13 2.35 -34.02
C ARG A 47 20.60 2.39 -34.10
N ALA A 48 20.07 3.08 -35.11
CA ALA A 48 18.64 3.24 -35.31
C ALA A 48 18.03 1.94 -35.90
N VAL A 49 16.98 1.44 -35.24
CA VAL A 49 16.16 0.32 -35.71
C VAL A 49 14.72 0.79 -35.81
N SER A 50 14.07 0.58 -36.95
CA SER A 50 12.68 0.98 -37.12
C SER A 50 11.75 0.13 -36.26
N ALA A 51 10.86 0.79 -35.50
CA ALA A 51 9.77 0.15 -34.79
C ALA A 51 8.89 -0.73 -35.70
N ARG A 52 8.75 -0.33 -36.98
CA ARG A 52 7.98 -1.10 -37.97
C ARG A 52 8.63 -2.44 -38.28
N VAL A 53 9.96 -2.47 -38.41
CA VAL A 53 10.71 -3.71 -38.66
C VAL A 53 10.61 -4.64 -37.46
N ILE A 54 10.72 -4.09 -36.25
CA ILE A 54 10.49 -4.85 -35.01
C ILE A 54 9.09 -5.48 -35.01
N ARG A 55 8.04 -4.71 -35.31
CA ARG A 55 6.66 -5.23 -35.39
C ARG A 55 6.55 -6.34 -36.45
N ASP A 56 7.12 -6.15 -37.63
CA ASP A 56 7.04 -7.13 -38.72
C ASP A 56 7.80 -8.43 -38.40
N LEU A 57 8.88 -8.37 -37.62
CA LEU A 57 9.58 -9.54 -37.07
C LEU A 57 8.73 -10.27 -36.02
N VAL A 58 8.13 -9.54 -35.09
CA VAL A 58 7.24 -10.12 -34.07
C VAL A 58 6.02 -10.77 -34.72
N LEU A 59 5.52 -10.21 -35.82
CA LEU A 59 4.44 -10.80 -36.63
C LEU A 59 4.89 -11.98 -37.50
N GLY A 60 6.19 -12.32 -37.53
CA GLY A 60 6.75 -13.39 -38.35
C GLY A 60 6.74 -13.09 -39.86
N ARG A 61 6.50 -11.83 -40.27
CA ARG A 61 6.47 -11.43 -41.69
C ARG A 61 7.85 -11.46 -42.33
N LEU A 62 8.86 -11.09 -41.55
CA LEU A 62 10.27 -11.05 -41.99
C LEU A 62 11.04 -12.33 -41.64
N ALA A 63 10.53 -13.14 -40.70
CA ALA A 63 11.12 -14.41 -40.29
C ALA A 63 10.00 -15.46 -40.11
N PRO A 64 9.70 -16.25 -41.15
CA PRO A 64 8.60 -17.24 -41.13
C PRO A 64 8.79 -18.35 -40.07
N THR A 65 10.03 -18.60 -39.68
CA THR A 65 10.42 -19.43 -38.55
C THR A 65 11.21 -18.58 -37.56
N PRO A 66 10.53 -17.83 -36.67
CA PRO A 66 11.20 -17.02 -35.69
C PRO A 66 12.02 -17.91 -34.75
N ASP A 67 13.18 -17.42 -34.34
CA ASP A 67 14.00 -18.13 -33.36
C ASP A 67 13.24 -18.32 -32.04
N PRO A 68 13.32 -19.50 -31.39
CA PRO A 68 12.71 -19.75 -30.08
C PRO A 68 13.13 -18.76 -28.99
N HIS A 69 14.30 -18.14 -29.12
CA HIS A 69 14.83 -17.14 -28.21
C HIS A 69 14.18 -15.76 -28.36
N GLY A 70 13.44 -15.54 -29.45
CA GLY A 70 12.69 -14.33 -29.75
C GLY A 70 13.52 -13.16 -30.26
N LEU A 71 12.95 -11.97 -30.17
CA LEU A 71 13.61 -10.73 -30.53
C LEU A 71 14.40 -10.22 -29.32
N ARG A 72 15.71 -10.13 -29.47
CA ARG A 72 16.61 -9.54 -28.46
C ARG A 72 17.42 -8.42 -29.08
N LEU A 73 17.20 -7.22 -28.58
CA LEU A 73 17.88 -6.02 -29.07
C LEU A 73 18.64 -5.37 -27.94
N HIS A 74 19.93 -5.10 -28.16
CA HIS A 74 20.79 -4.50 -27.16
C HIS A 74 21.44 -3.21 -27.69
N GLY A 75 21.31 -2.12 -26.95
CA GLY A 75 21.97 -0.84 -27.26
C GLY A 75 21.46 -0.14 -28.52
N ALA A 76 20.20 -0.35 -28.90
CA ALA A 76 19.58 0.27 -30.07
C ALA A 76 18.68 1.46 -29.75
N ARG A 77 18.54 2.40 -30.69
CA ARG A 77 17.49 3.42 -30.68
C ARG A 77 16.35 2.97 -31.57
N VAL A 78 15.18 2.77 -30.98
CA VAL A 78 13.97 2.42 -31.73
C VAL A 78 13.37 3.71 -32.28
N THR A 79 13.28 3.80 -33.61
CA THR A 79 12.69 4.95 -34.30
C THR A 79 11.21 4.70 -34.59
N GLY A 80 10.35 5.67 -34.28
CA GLY A 80 8.90 5.45 -34.26
C GLY A 80 8.43 4.77 -32.98
N ARG A 81 7.12 4.80 -32.76
CA ARG A 81 6.46 4.07 -31.67
C ARG A 81 6.48 2.57 -31.95
N LEU A 82 7.00 1.77 -31.01
CA LEU A 82 6.93 0.31 -31.10
C LEU A 82 5.49 -0.14 -30.89
N ASP A 83 4.77 -0.28 -32.00
CA ASP A 83 3.40 -0.74 -31.99
C ASP A 83 3.34 -2.28 -32.01
N LEU A 84 2.82 -2.84 -30.93
CA LEU A 84 2.49 -4.25 -30.71
C LEU A 84 1.00 -4.41 -30.36
N GLU A 85 0.18 -3.40 -30.60
CA GLU A 85 -1.25 -3.45 -30.28
C GLU A 85 -1.95 -4.56 -31.06
N ASN A 86 -2.77 -5.33 -30.33
CA ASN A 86 -3.51 -6.51 -30.80
C ASN A 86 -2.63 -7.60 -31.44
N VAL A 87 -1.33 -7.61 -31.16
CA VAL A 87 -0.41 -8.63 -31.68
C VAL A 87 -0.46 -9.88 -30.81
N THR A 88 -0.79 -11.02 -31.42
CA THR A 88 -0.56 -12.33 -30.82
C THR A 88 0.65 -12.96 -31.49
N SER A 89 1.70 -13.25 -30.72
CA SER A 89 2.94 -13.83 -31.25
C SER A 89 3.54 -14.85 -30.29
N ALA A 90 4.30 -15.80 -30.84
CA ALA A 90 5.14 -16.71 -30.06
C ALA A 90 6.57 -16.16 -29.84
N VAL A 91 6.86 -14.95 -30.34
CA VAL A 91 8.17 -14.30 -30.26
C VAL A 91 8.22 -13.42 -29.02
N PRO A 92 9.03 -13.73 -27.99
CA PRO A 92 9.26 -12.80 -26.89
C PRO A 92 10.03 -11.56 -27.37
N VAL A 93 9.80 -10.42 -26.73
CA VAL A 93 10.46 -9.15 -27.02
C VAL A 93 11.30 -8.73 -25.82
N GLU A 94 12.61 -8.72 -25.99
CA GLU A 94 13.57 -8.30 -24.97
C GLU A 94 14.43 -7.14 -25.49
N LEU A 95 14.33 -6.00 -24.83
CA LEU A 95 15.08 -4.80 -25.13
C LEU A 95 15.98 -4.49 -23.92
N LEU A 96 17.28 -4.41 -24.15
CA LEU A 96 18.29 -4.13 -23.12
C LEU A 96 19.09 -2.88 -23.52
N GLY A 97 19.16 -1.89 -22.64
CA GLY A 97 19.91 -0.66 -22.91
C GLY A 97 19.37 0.13 -24.10
N CYS A 98 18.08 -0.01 -24.43
CA CYS A 98 17.48 0.64 -25.61
C CYS A 98 16.89 2.02 -25.30
N LEU A 99 16.90 2.91 -26.30
CA LEU A 99 16.21 4.20 -26.28
C LEU A 99 14.92 4.12 -27.11
N LEU A 100 13.78 4.39 -26.48
CA LEU A 100 12.46 4.41 -27.11
C LEU A 100 11.83 5.80 -26.90
N ASP A 101 12.12 6.73 -27.82
CA ASP A 101 11.67 8.13 -27.75
C ASP A 101 10.15 8.28 -27.92
N GLU A 102 9.51 7.31 -28.57
CA GLU A 102 8.07 7.24 -28.85
C GLU A 102 7.40 6.02 -28.19
N GLY A 103 8.08 5.38 -27.24
CA GLY A 103 7.50 4.36 -26.38
C GLY A 103 7.10 3.04 -27.06
N VAL A 104 6.35 2.23 -26.30
CA VAL A 104 5.83 0.92 -26.65
C VAL A 104 4.31 0.91 -26.46
N ASN A 105 3.58 0.52 -27.50
CA ASN A 105 2.15 0.20 -27.44
C ASN A 105 1.98 -1.31 -27.46
N ALA A 106 1.77 -1.94 -26.33
CA ALA A 106 1.48 -3.38 -26.20
C ALA A 106 0.03 -3.64 -25.76
N ARG A 107 -0.89 -2.72 -26.14
CA ARG A 107 -2.30 -2.83 -25.81
C ARG A 107 -2.92 -4.10 -26.37
N ASP A 108 -3.61 -4.85 -25.52
CA ASP A 108 -4.31 -6.10 -25.88
C ASP A 108 -3.43 -7.12 -26.63
N ALA A 109 -2.10 -7.03 -26.46
CA ALA A 109 -1.16 -7.96 -27.06
C ALA A 109 -1.11 -9.28 -26.26
N ASP A 110 -0.76 -10.38 -26.93
CA ASP A 110 -0.47 -11.68 -26.31
C ASP A 110 0.93 -12.13 -26.74
N LEU A 111 1.88 -12.01 -25.81
CA LEU A 111 3.31 -12.23 -26.05
C LEU A 111 3.89 -13.15 -24.96
N PRO A 112 4.87 -14.01 -25.25
CA PRO A 112 5.48 -14.85 -24.23
C PRO A 112 6.20 -14.02 -23.15
N ALA A 113 6.87 -12.95 -23.56
CA ALA A 113 7.53 -11.99 -22.68
C ALA A 113 7.62 -10.60 -23.32
N LEU A 114 7.52 -9.56 -22.49
CA LEU A 114 7.87 -8.18 -22.82
C LEU A 114 8.82 -7.65 -21.74
N VAL A 115 10.09 -7.52 -22.10
CA VAL A 115 11.18 -7.20 -21.18
C VAL A 115 11.90 -5.93 -21.65
N LEU A 116 11.92 -4.93 -20.78
CA LEU A 116 12.62 -3.67 -20.93
C LEU A 116 13.61 -3.56 -19.77
N ARG A 117 14.91 -3.64 -20.06
CA ARG A 117 15.96 -3.58 -19.04
C ARG A 117 16.93 -2.47 -19.37
N GLU A 118 17.25 -1.63 -18.40
CA GLU A 118 18.14 -0.47 -18.60
C GLU A 118 17.67 0.45 -19.76
N CYS A 119 16.37 0.47 -20.02
CA CYS A 119 15.78 1.22 -21.13
C CYS A 119 15.41 2.64 -20.71
N ARG A 120 15.43 3.55 -21.68
CA ARG A 120 14.82 4.88 -21.57
C ARG A 120 13.58 4.93 -22.43
N VAL A 121 12.44 5.13 -21.81
CA VAL A 121 11.15 5.15 -22.51
C VAL A 121 10.48 6.50 -22.29
N GLY A 122 10.28 7.21 -23.38
CA GLY A 122 9.59 8.50 -23.39
C GLY A 122 8.45 8.48 -24.39
N HIS A 123 7.54 9.43 -24.24
CA HIS A 123 6.58 9.77 -25.28
C HIS A 123 6.04 11.18 -24.98
N PRO A 124 5.79 12.03 -26.01
CA PRO A 124 5.38 13.42 -25.79
C PRO A 124 4.00 13.61 -25.14
N SER A 125 3.04 12.71 -25.38
CA SER A 125 1.63 12.88 -24.95
C SER A 125 0.88 11.59 -24.52
N GLU A 126 1.11 10.47 -25.19
CA GLU A 126 0.64 9.14 -24.82
C GLU A 126 1.52 8.47 -23.74
N PRO A 127 1.05 7.37 -23.11
CA PRO A 127 1.87 6.57 -22.22
C PRO A 127 3.09 5.98 -22.94
N PRO A 128 4.31 6.19 -22.42
CA PRO A 128 5.52 5.59 -22.96
C PRO A 128 5.49 4.05 -22.93
N VAL A 129 4.85 3.44 -21.94
CA VAL A 129 4.60 1.99 -21.91
C VAL A 129 3.09 1.76 -21.74
N ASP A 130 2.39 1.59 -22.86
CA ASP A 130 0.95 1.29 -22.86
C ASP A 130 0.74 -0.22 -23.02
N ALA A 131 0.60 -0.94 -21.91
CA ALA A 131 0.37 -2.38 -21.87
C ALA A 131 -1.00 -2.69 -21.24
N GLU A 132 -1.98 -1.84 -21.50
CA GLU A 132 -3.39 -2.07 -21.15
C GLU A 132 -3.87 -3.38 -21.79
N GLY A 133 -4.46 -4.29 -21.00
CA GLY A 133 -4.96 -5.57 -21.50
C GLY A 133 -3.90 -6.60 -21.92
N LEU A 134 -2.59 -6.28 -21.79
CA LEU A 134 -1.50 -7.18 -22.18
C LEU A 134 -1.62 -8.55 -21.49
N ALA A 135 -1.54 -9.62 -22.26
CA ALA A 135 -1.36 -10.98 -21.78
C ALA A 135 0.10 -11.41 -22.00
N THR A 136 0.82 -11.75 -20.93
CA THR A 136 2.18 -12.28 -21.07
C THR A 136 2.61 -13.15 -19.91
N ARG A 137 3.55 -14.08 -20.13
CA ARG A 137 4.11 -14.89 -19.03
C ARG A 137 5.09 -14.08 -18.19
N ALA A 138 5.81 -13.13 -18.80
CA ALA A 138 6.80 -12.32 -18.11
C ALA A 138 6.77 -10.87 -18.62
N PHE A 139 6.39 -9.95 -17.73
CA PHE A 139 6.58 -8.52 -17.94
C PHE A 139 7.70 -8.03 -17.01
N ALA A 140 8.70 -7.36 -17.58
CA ALA A 140 9.79 -6.79 -16.82
C ALA A 140 10.12 -5.37 -17.30
N LEU A 141 10.23 -4.45 -16.35
CA LEU A 141 10.72 -3.10 -16.53
C LEU A 141 11.78 -2.86 -15.44
N GLU A 142 13.01 -3.27 -15.70
CA GLU A 142 14.08 -3.28 -14.68
C GLU A 142 15.12 -2.21 -14.99
N LEU A 143 15.58 -1.50 -13.95
CA LEU A 143 16.60 -0.45 -14.07
C LEU A 143 16.30 0.58 -15.17
N SER A 144 15.04 0.73 -15.53
CA SER A 144 14.59 1.51 -16.68
C SER A 144 13.98 2.83 -16.23
N GLU A 145 14.19 3.87 -17.02
CA GLU A 145 13.66 5.21 -16.77
C GLU A 145 12.50 5.49 -17.72
N VAL A 146 11.34 5.81 -17.16
CA VAL A 146 10.13 6.15 -17.91
C VAL A 146 9.72 7.58 -17.58
N ARG A 147 9.67 8.44 -18.59
CA ARG A 147 9.22 9.83 -18.46
C ARG A 147 8.00 10.07 -19.32
N ALA A 148 6.93 10.54 -18.71
CA ALA A 148 5.67 10.80 -19.39
C ALA A 148 5.08 12.16 -19.04
N ARG A 149 4.27 12.67 -19.97
CA ARG A 149 3.23 13.67 -19.70
C ARG A 149 1.95 13.11 -20.30
N SER A 150 1.28 12.25 -19.53
CA SER A 150 0.06 11.59 -19.99
C SER A 150 -0.97 11.48 -18.87
N PRO A 151 -2.25 11.81 -19.12
CA PRO A 151 -3.31 11.62 -18.13
C PRO A 151 -3.59 10.14 -17.83
N ARG A 152 -3.23 9.22 -18.75
CA ARG A 152 -3.46 7.77 -18.60
C ARG A 152 -2.40 7.09 -17.73
N GLY A 153 -1.15 7.54 -17.81
CA GLY A 153 -0.06 7.06 -16.98
C GLY A 153 1.31 7.05 -17.68
N ALA A 154 2.40 6.87 -16.94
CA ALA A 154 3.71 6.58 -17.53
C ALA A 154 3.82 5.11 -17.95
N VAL A 155 3.41 4.20 -17.06
CA VAL A 155 3.30 2.76 -17.34
C VAL A 155 1.87 2.34 -17.08
N VAL A 156 1.18 1.89 -18.13
CA VAL A 156 -0.21 1.42 -18.04
C VAL A 156 -0.22 -0.10 -18.13
N LEU A 157 -0.68 -0.75 -17.07
CA LEU A 157 -0.90 -2.19 -16.94
C LEU A 157 -2.35 -2.49 -16.56
N ALA A 158 -3.26 -1.54 -16.84
CA ALA A 158 -4.66 -1.71 -16.52
C ALA A 158 -5.21 -2.94 -17.25
N HIS A 159 -5.96 -3.78 -16.54
CA HIS A 159 -6.56 -5.02 -17.07
C HIS A 159 -5.58 -6.07 -17.63
N ALA A 160 -4.26 -5.87 -17.49
CA ALA A 160 -3.26 -6.82 -17.97
C ALA A 160 -3.30 -8.15 -17.17
N ARG A 161 -2.88 -9.23 -17.81
CA ARG A 161 -2.76 -10.59 -17.27
C ARG A 161 -1.33 -11.07 -17.44
N LEU A 162 -0.58 -11.02 -16.35
CA LEU A 162 0.84 -11.28 -16.34
C LEU A 162 1.11 -12.58 -15.57
N GLY A 163 1.97 -13.45 -16.07
CA GLY A 163 2.49 -14.56 -15.27
C GLY A 163 3.32 -14.00 -14.12
N ARG A 164 4.29 -13.14 -14.43
CA ARG A 164 5.12 -12.40 -13.49
C ARG A 164 5.22 -10.92 -13.89
N ALA A 165 5.25 -10.03 -12.90
CA ALA A 165 5.51 -8.60 -13.10
C ALA A 165 6.75 -8.17 -12.31
N SER A 166 7.77 -7.65 -12.99
CA SER A 166 9.02 -7.15 -12.39
C SER A 166 9.19 -5.66 -12.71
N LEU A 167 9.18 -4.80 -11.70
CA LEU A 167 9.50 -3.37 -11.80
C LEU A 167 10.60 -3.05 -10.78
N VAL A 168 11.76 -3.66 -10.97
CA VAL A 168 12.90 -3.59 -10.03
C VAL A 168 13.83 -2.47 -10.43
N GLY A 169 14.02 -1.48 -9.55
CA GLY A 169 14.88 -0.32 -9.82
C GLY A 169 14.36 0.59 -10.94
N ALA A 170 13.07 0.48 -11.29
CA ALA A 170 12.46 1.34 -12.28
C ALA A 170 12.23 2.75 -11.72
N SER A 171 12.48 3.78 -12.54
CA SER A 171 12.14 5.16 -12.22
C SER A 171 11.04 5.65 -13.14
N LEU A 172 9.84 5.85 -12.58
CA LEU A 172 8.63 6.21 -13.28
C LEU A 172 8.23 7.63 -12.89
N VAL A 173 8.32 8.55 -13.84
CA VAL A 173 7.95 9.97 -13.63
C VAL A 173 6.89 10.36 -14.64
N ASN A 174 5.72 10.74 -14.14
CA ASN A 174 4.66 11.30 -14.96
C ASN A 174 4.27 12.68 -14.46
N ALA A 175 4.32 13.68 -15.33
CA ALA A 175 4.01 15.07 -14.97
C ALA A 175 2.50 15.34 -14.81
N GLU A 176 1.63 14.52 -15.41
CA GLU A 176 0.19 14.81 -15.48
C GLU A 176 -0.68 13.80 -14.72
N GLY A 177 -0.47 12.50 -14.93
CA GLY A 177 -1.27 11.43 -14.33
C GLY A 177 -0.45 10.43 -13.48
N PRO A 178 -0.92 9.18 -13.33
CA PRO A 178 -0.24 8.16 -12.53
C PRO A 178 1.15 7.82 -13.08
N ALA A 179 2.11 7.53 -12.21
CA ALA A 179 3.38 6.94 -12.62
C ALA A 179 3.17 5.48 -13.06
N LEU A 180 2.40 4.73 -12.27
CA LEU A 180 1.99 3.35 -12.57
C LEU A 180 0.48 3.22 -12.49
N ALA A 181 -0.16 2.90 -13.61
CA ALA A 181 -1.60 2.63 -13.70
C ALA A 181 -1.86 1.14 -13.88
N ALA A 182 -2.03 0.39 -12.78
CA ALA A 182 -2.18 -1.06 -12.74
C ALA A 182 -3.55 -1.50 -12.20
N ARG A 183 -4.60 -0.74 -12.56
CA ARG A 183 -5.97 -1.04 -12.15
C ARG A 183 -6.43 -2.38 -12.71
N SER A 184 -6.99 -3.24 -11.87
CA SER A 184 -7.44 -4.59 -12.23
C SER A 184 -6.35 -5.47 -12.85
N LEU A 185 -5.07 -5.15 -12.61
CA LEU A 185 -3.95 -5.99 -13.00
C LEU A 185 -4.08 -7.38 -12.36
N ARG A 186 -3.85 -8.43 -13.14
CA ARG A 186 -3.78 -9.80 -12.63
C ARG A 186 -2.37 -10.31 -12.84
N VAL A 187 -1.75 -10.77 -11.75
CA VAL A 187 -0.46 -11.43 -11.77
C VAL A 187 -0.64 -12.82 -11.20
N ASP A 188 -0.39 -13.86 -11.99
CA ASP A 188 -0.64 -15.25 -11.57
C ASP A 188 0.39 -15.71 -10.54
N GLN A 189 1.65 -15.28 -10.68
CA GLN A 189 2.75 -15.59 -9.77
C GLN A 189 3.11 -14.37 -8.91
N GLY A 190 4.35 -13.88 -9.04
CA GLY A 190 4.91 -12.80 -8.24
C GLY A 190 4.85 -11.42 -8.93
N CYS A 191 4.53 -10.41 -8.13
CA CYS A 191 4.61 -8.99 -8.50
C CYS A 191 5.68 -8.31 -7.64
N TYR A 192 6.74 -7.80 -8.30
CA TYR A 192 7.92 -7.25 -7.66
C TYR A 192 8.05 -5.76 -7.95
N LEU A 193 7.65 -4.93 -6.98
CA LEU A 193 7.81 -3.47 -7.00
C LEU A 193 8.93 -3.08 -6.03
N LEU A 194 10.19 -3.33 -6.41
CA LEU A 194 11.37 -3.19 -5.55
C LEU A 194 12.25 -2.04 -5.99
N ALA A 195 12.73 -1.23 -5.05
CA ALA A 195 13.50 -0.02 -5.35
C ALA A 195 12.82 0.87 -6.40
N LEU A 196 11.49 0.88 -6.38
CA LEU A 196 10.66 1.62 -7.33
C LEU A 196 10.67 3.10 -6.95
N GLU A 197 11.00 3.95 -7.91
CA GLU A 197 10.72 5.37 -7.84
C GLU A 197 9.47 5.67 -8.66
N ALA A 198 8.42 6.18 -8.03
CA ALA A 198 7.17 6.53 -8.67
C ALA A 198 6.77 7.96 -8.28
N VAL A 199 6.79 8.85 -9.26
CA VAL A 199 6.42 10.26 -9.12
C VAL A 199 5.22 10.55 -10.03
N GLY A 200 4.04 10.70 -9.42
CA GLY A 200 2.80 11.00 -10.11
C GLY A 200 2.51 12.49 -10.26
N GLY A 201 1.75 12.82 -11.29
CA GLY A 201 1.29 14.17 -11.60
C GLY A 201 0.09 14.60 -10.77
N GLU A 202 -0.72 15.52 -11.31
CA GLU A 202 -1.86 16.13 -10.62
C GLU A 202 -3.13 15.26 -10.64
N LEU A 203 -3.23 14.36 -11.63
CA LEU A 203 -4.39 13.49 -11.85
C LEU A 203 -4.20 12.10 -11.22
N ASP A 204 -5.31 11.56 -10.71
CA ASP A 204 -5.41 10.25 -10.03
C ASP A 204 -4.43 10.07 -8.86
N VAL A 205 -3.81 8.91 -8.68
CA VAL A 205 -2.76 8.63 -7.69
C VAL A 205 -1.43 8.32 -8.38
N ALA A 206 -0.29 8.40 -7.69
CA ALA A 206 0.99 8.10 -8.32
C ALA A 206 1.12 6.60 -8.69
N VAL A 207 0.62 5.71 -7.83
CA VAL A 207 0.56 4.26 -8.10
C VAL A 207 -0.87 3.75 -7.88
N ASP A 208 -1.54 3.37 -8.96
CA ASP A 208 -2.89 2.81 -8.92
C ASP A 208 -2.84 1.28 -9.02
N LEU A 209 -3.14 0.59 -7.91
CA LEU A 209 -3.25 -0.86 -7.80
C LEU A 209 -4.68 -1.29 -7.48
N ARG A 210 -5.67 -0.44 -7.76
CA ARG A 210 -7.07 -0.75 -7.44
C ARG A 210 -7.52 -2.04 -8.11
N ASN A 211 -8.18 -2.91 -7.36
CA ASN A 211 -8.68 -4.21 -7.82
C ASN A 211 -7.61 -5.15 -8.39
N ALA A 212 -6.32 -4.86 -8.19
CA ALA A 212 -5.26 -5.74 -8.65
C ALA A 212 -5.28 -7.07 -7.86
N ARG A 213 -4.84 -8.16 -8.50
CA ARG A 213 -4.81 -9.49 -7.92
C ARG A 213 -3.45 -10.10 -8.17
N VAL A 214 -2.79 -10.53 -7.11
CA VAL A 214 -1.47 -11.17 -7.15
C VAL A 214 -1.60 -12.57 -6.56
N GLY A 215 -1.31 -13.59 -7.36
CA GLY A 215 -1.57 -14.99 -7.02
C GLY A 215 -0.62 -15.56 -5.98
N GLU A 216 0.65 -15.14 -5.98
CA GLU A 216 1.65 -15.65 -5.05
C GLU A 216 2.27 -14.52 -4.21
N GLN A 217 3.45 -14.06 -4.60
CA GLN A 217 4.25 -13.12 -3.84
C GLN A 217 4.00 -11.67 -4.29
N PHE A 218 3.67 -10.80 -3.33
CA PHE A 218 3.58 -9.37 -3.56
C PHE A 218 4.71 -8.67 -2.80
N CYS A 219 5.71 -8.19 -3.53
CA CYS A 219 6.79 -7.39 -2.98
C CYS A 219 6.54 -5.92 -3.27
N PHE A 220 6.52 -5.10 -2.23
CA PHE A 220 6.34 -3.66 -2.34
C PHE A 220 7.35 -2.94 -1.47
N GLN A 221 8.36 -2.34 -2.09
CA GLN A 221 9.43 -1.59 -1.44
C GLN A 221 9.83 -0.40 -2.33
N PRO A 222 9.00 0.66 -2.38
CA PRO A 222 9.34 1.87 -3.12
C PRO A 222 10.46 2.62 -2.40
N THR A 223 11.45 3.10 -3.16
CA THR A 223 12.49 4.01 -2.67
C THR A 223 11.99 5.46 -2.67
N ARG A 224 11.13 5.80 -3.63
CA ARG A 224 10.53 7.13 -3.73
C ARG A 224 9.09 7.00 -4.21
N LEU A 225 8.15 7.57 -3.45
CA LEU A 225 6.74 7.58 -3.80
C LEU A 225 6.17 8.97 -3.55
N GLU A 226 5.94 9.72 -4.62
CA GLU A 226 5.54 11.12 -4.58
C GLU A 226 4.37 11.40 -5.51
N HIS A 227 3.58 12.42 -5.17
CA HIS A 227 2.47 12.91 -5.97
C HIS A 227 2.43 14.43 -5.83
N SER A 228 2.24 15.17 -6.93
CA SER A 228 2.32 16.64 -6.94
C SER A 228 1.26 17.29 -6.03
N GLY A 229 0.04 16.72 -6.01
CA GLY A 229 -1.06 17.14 -5.14
C GLY A 229 -0.96 16.77 -3.65
N GLY A 230 0.18 16.24 -3.19
CA GLY A 230 0.43 15.95 -1.78
C GLY A 230 0.42 14.46 -1.41
N PRO A 231 0.69 14.14 -0.13
CA PRO A 231 0.97 12.77 0.30
C PRO A 231 -0.22 11.82 0.13
N GLN A 232 -1.45 12.29 0.32
CA GLN A 232 -2.67 11.46 0.28
C GLN A 232 -3.04 10.89 -1.09
N ARG A 233 -2.26 11.15 -2.15
CA ARG A 233 -2.53 10.62 -3.50
C ARG A 233 -1.36 9.84 -4.06
N ARG A 234 -0.52 9.31 -3.18
CA ARG A 234 0.67 8.54 -3.55
C ARG A 234 0.32 7.14 -4.05
N VAL A 235 -0.68 6.49 -3.46
CA VAL A 235 -1.03 5.11 -3.82
C VAL A 235 -2.50 4.83 -3.56
N ASP A 236 -3.12 4.03 -4.44
CA ASP A 236 -4.43 3.44 -4.19
C ASP A 236 -4.34 1.92 -4.32
N VAL A 237 -4.77 1.22 -3.27
CA VAL A 237 -4.74 -0.25 -3.17
C VAL A 237 -6.14 -0.80 -2.87
N ASP A 238 -7.20 -0.02 -3.06
CA ASP A 238 -8.56 -0.50 -2.80
C ASP A 238 -8.92 -1.67 -3.72
N GLY A 239 -9.31 -2.79 -3.12
CA GLY A 239 -9.58 -4.03 -3.84
C GLY A 239 -8.34 -4.85 -4.20
N LEU A 240 -7.12 -4.40 -3.85
CA LEU A 240 -5.90 -5.21 -4.00
C LEU A 240 -6.04 -6.50 -3.19
N THR A 241 -5.69 -7.62 -3.81
CA THR A 241 -5.64 -8.94 -3.15
C THR A 241 -4.33 -9.65 -3.47
N HIS A 242 -3.77 -10.33 -2.47
CA HIS A 242 -2.55 -11.12 -2.55
C HIS A 242 -2.69 -12.40 -1.69
N ALA A 243 -2.07 -13.51 -2.09
CA ALA A 243 -2.17 -14.76 -1.33
C ALA A 243 -1.34 -14.77 -0.05
N GLY A 244 -0.10 -14.25 -0.13
CA GLY A 244 0.83 -14.18 1.00
C GLY A 244 0.71 -12.89 1.82
N LEU A 245 1.66 -12.66 2.73
CA LEU A 245 1.87 -11.33 3.31
C LEU A 245 2.69 -10.47 2.35
N PRO A 246 2.45 -9.14 2.26
CA PRO A 246 3.32 -8.25 1.52
C PRO A 246 4.75 -8.33 2.08
N THR A 247 5.74 -8.42 1.19
CA THR A 247 7.16 -8.44 1.56
C THR A 247 7.86 -7.17 1.09
N GLY A 248 8.98 -6.80 1.73
CA GLY A 248 9.73 -5.58 1.42
C GLY A 248 9.26 -4.33 2.18
N ILE A 249 8.15 -4.42 2.92
CA ILE A 249 7.59 -3.35 3.75
C ILE A 249 7.11 -3.92 5.08
N ASP A 250 7.46 -3.26 6.18
CA ASP A 250 7.02 -3.68 7.52
C ASP A 250 5.51 -3.46 7.67
N PRO A 251 4.77 -4.32 8.41
CA PRO A 251 3.34 -4.12 8.64
C PRO A 251 2.98 -2.75 9.21
N ALA A 252 3.81 -2.15 10.07
CA ALA A 252 3.55 -0.81 10.61
C ALA A 252 3.71 0.28 9.54
N GLU A 253 4.69 0.14 8.65
CA GLU A 253 4.93 1.04 7.53
C GLU A 253 3.81 0.91 6.49
N TRP A 254 3.36 -0.31 6.18
CA TRP A 254 2.19 -0.53 5.32
C TRP A 254 0.94 0.15 5.88
N LEU A 255 0.69 0.06 7.19
CA LEU A 255 -0.43 0.75 7.84
C LEU A 255 -0.28 2.28 7.81
N ALA A 256 0.94 2.81 7.94
CA ALA A 256 1.19 4.24 7.80
C ALA A 256 0.90 4.70 6.36
N LEU A 257 1.34 3.92 5.37
CA LEU A 257 1.05 4.13 3.96
C LEU A 257 -0.46 4.12 3.69
N LEU A 258 -1.23 3.16 4.21
CA LEU A 258 -2.70 3.15 4.06
C LEU A 258 -3.37 4.39 4.65
N ARG A 259 -2.80 5.00 5.69
CA ARG A 259 -3.37 6.17 6.37
C ARG A 259 -2.99 7.49 5.70
N GLU A 260 -1.74 7.61 5.26
CA GLU A 260 -1.12 8.87 4.85
C GLU A 260 -1.02 9.02 3.34
N ALA A 261 -0.94 7.90 2.62
CA ALA A 261 -0.64 7.85 1.20
C ALA A 261 -1.86 7.65 0.30
N THR A 262 -2.99 7.18 0.87
CA THR A 262 -4.22 6.87 0.11
C THR A 262 -5.23 8.02 0.09
N PRO A 263 -6.02 8.16 -1.00
CA PRO A 263 -6.96 9.28 -1.17
C PRO A 263 -8.06 9.34 -0.10
N GLY A 264 -8.43 8.18 0.43
CA GLY A 264 -9.49 8.07 1.42
C GLY A 264 -9.41 6.78 2.23
N TYR A 265 -10.26 6.70 3.25
CA TYR A 265 -10.43 5.49 4.03
C TYR A 265 -11.25 4.46 3.24
N THR A 266 -10.68 3.27 3.02
CA THR A 266 -11.38 2.09 2.54
C THR A 266 -11.18 0.94 3.52
N ALA A 267 -12.24 0.15 3.74
CA ALA A 267 -12.19 -0.93 4.74
C ALA A 267 -11.46 -2.17 4.24
N GLN A 268 -11.46 -2.41 2.92
CA GLN A 268 -10.98 -3.65 2.32
C GLN A 268 -9.48 -3.90 2.54
N PRO A 269 -8.55 -2.93 2.34
CA PRO A 269 -7.11 -3.19 2.47
C PRO A 269 -6.72 -3.64 3.88
N TYR A 270 -7.30 -3.02 4.91
CA TYR A 270 -7.08 -3.42 6.30
C TYR A 270 -7.63 -4.82 6.60
N ARG A 271 -8.85 -5.13 6.14
CA ARG A 271 -9.47 -6.44 6.38
C ARG A 271 -8.70 -7.55 5.67
N HIS A 272 -8.25 -7.30 4.45
CA HIS A 272 -7.45 -8.25 3.68
C HIS A 272 -6.11 -8.53 4.38
N LEU A 273 -5.37 -7.49 4.78
CA LEU A 273 -4.11 -7.65 5.52
C LEU A 273 -4.31 -8.38 6.87
N ALA A 274 -5.38 -8.07 7.60
CA ALA A 274 -5.70 -8.77 8.85
C ALA A 274 -6.01 -10.26 8.60
N ALA A 275 -6.73 -10.59 7.51
CA ALA A 275 -6.99 -11.96 7.12
C ALA A 275 -5.70 -12.71 6.73
N ALA A 276 -4.82 -12.08 5.96
CA ALA A 276 -3.52 -12.64 5.58
C ALA A 276 -2.65 -12.92 6.83
N HIS A 277 -2.61 -12.00 7.80
CA HIS A 277 -1.91 -12.23 9.07
C HIS A 277 -2.51 -13.41 9.86
N ARG A 278 -3.83 -13.57 9.90
CA ARG A 278 -4.45 -14.74 10.56
C ARG A 278 -4.11 -16.05 9.85
N ALA A 279 -4.15 -16.06 8.52
CA ALA A 279 -3.79 -17.23 7.72
C ALA A 279 -2.32 -17.65 7.97
N ALA A 280 -1.44 -16.68 8.22
CA ALA A 280 -0.04 -16.92 8.61
C ALA A 280 0.15 -17.28 10.10
N GLY A 281 -0.90 -17.34 10.92
CA GLY A 281 -0.81 -17.60 12.37
C GLY A 281 -0.44 -16.37 13.23
N HIS A 282 -0.39 -15.17 12.64
CA HIS A 282 -0.02 -13.92 13.31
C HIS A 282 -1.23 -13.17 13.90
N ASP A 283 -1.91 -13.79 14.86
CA ASP A 283 -3.14 -13.24 15.46
C ASP A 283 -2.96 -11.88 16.14
N ALA A 284 -1.80 -11.63 16.74
CA ALA A 284 -1.52 -10.35 17.40
C ALA A 284 -1.44 -9.21 16.37
N GLN A 285 -0.82 -9.45 15.22
CA GLN A 285 -0.68 -8.51 14.11
C GLN A 285 -2.04 -8.27 13.47
N ALA A 286 -2.83 -9.31 13.22
CA ALA A 286 -4.19 -9.16 12.71
C ALA A 286 -5.06 -8.25 13.60
N ARG A 287 -4.95 -8.38 14.92
CA ARG A 287 -5.63 -7.47 15.87
C ARG A 287 -5.11 -6.03 15.75
N ARG A 288 -3.79 -5.82 15.64
CA ARG A 288 -3.22 -4.48 15.47
C ARG A 288 -3.71 -3.80 14.19
N VAL A 289 -3.80 -4.53 13.09
CA VAL A 289 -4.34 -4.05 11.81
C VAL A 289 -5.78 -3.57 11.95
N LEU A 290 -6.65 -4.34 12.63
CA LEU A 290 -8.05 -3.93 12.85
C LEU A 290 -8.18 -2.73 13.80
N VAL A 291 -7.29 -2.59 14.78
CA VAL A 291 -7.24 -1.37 15.61
C VAL A 291 -6.82 -0.17 14.77
N ALA A 292 -5.83 -0.32 13.89
CA ALA A 292 -5.43 0.71 12.95
C ALA A 292 -6.58 1.10 12.01
N GLN A 293 -7.31 0.11 11.48
CA GLN A 293 -8.52 0.33 10.67
C GLN A 293 -9.54 1.20 11.42
N ARG A 294 -9.86 0.86 12.68
CA ARG A 294 -10.85 1.62 13.46
C ARG A 294 -10.39 3.05 13.70
N ARG A 295 -9.09 3.26 13.98
CA ARG A 295 -8.52 4.62 14.14
C ARG A 295 -8.61 5.43 12.87
N ASP A 296 -8.30 4.83 11.72
CA ASP A 296 -8.38 5.50 10.43
C ASP A 296 -9.83 5.83 10.04
N GLN A 297 -10.76 4.90 10.27
CA GLN A 297 -12.19 5.13 10.10
C GLN A 297 -12.68 6.33 10.94
N LEU A 298 -12.17 6.50 12.15
CA LEU A 298 -12.52 7.64 13.02
C LEU A 298 -11.93 8.96 12.57
N ALA A 299 -10.73 8.92 11.99
CA ALA A 299 -10.02 10.10 11.53
C ALA A 299 -10.52 10.60 10.18
N ARG A 300 -10.73 9.70 9.21
CA ARG A 300 -11.03 10.02 7.81
C ARG A 300 -12.41 9.54 7.34
N GLY A 301 -13.13 8.76 8.13
CA GLY A 301 -14.48 8.29 7.77
C GLY A 301 -15.59 9.32 8.04
N ALA A 302 -16.71 9.14 7.34
CA ALA A 302 -17.93 9.93 7.50
C ALA A 302 -18.72 9.50 8.75
N LEU A 303 -18.19 9.81 9.94
CA LEU A 303 -18.85 9.54 11.23
C LEU A 303 -19.40 10.81 11.87
N GLY A 304 -20.52 10.66 12.60
CA GLY A 304 -21.12 11.75 13.36
C GLY A 304 -20.22 12.21 14.53
N ALA A 305 -20.37 13.47 14.95
CA ALA A 305 -19.53 14.04 16.02
C ALA A 305 -19.61 13.26 17.35
N GLY A 306 -20.79 12.72 17.69
CA GLY A 306 -20.99 11.90 18.88
C GLY A 306 -20.25 10.56 18.85
N GLU A 307 -20.22 9.89 17.68
CA GLU A 307 -19.50 8.62 17.50
C GLU A 307 -17.99 8.82 17.65
N ARG A 308 -17.46 9.95 17.17
CA ARG A 308 -16.04 10.31 17.35
C ARG A 308 -15.70 10.55 18.82
N ALA A 309 -16.55 11.25 19.55
CA ALA A 309 -16.36 11.50 20.98
C ALA A 309 -16.39 10.19 21.79
N TRP A 310 -17.37 9.32 21.51
CA TRP A 310 -17.48 8.01 22.13
C TRP A 310 -16.29 7.10 21.83
N ALA A 311 -15.80 7.13 20.59
CA ALA A 311 -14.65 6.34 20.18
C ALA A 311 -13.33 6.84 20.77
N ARG A 312 -13.17 8.15 21.00
CA ARG A 312 -12.02 8.71 21.72
C ARG A 312 -12.05 8.29 23.19
N LEU A 313 -13.22 8.39 23.83
CA LEU A 313 -13.43 7.96 25.21
C LEU A 313 -13.08 6.46 25.38
N THR A 314 -13.63 5.59 24.53
CA THR A 314 -13.37 4.14 24.57
C THR A 314 -11.94 3.78 24.13
N GLY A 315 -11.33 4.53 23.21
CA GLY A 315 -9.91 4.37 22.86
C GLY A 315 -8.98 4.70 24.03
N LEU A 316 -9.34 5.70 24.85
CA LEU A 316 -8.56 6.14 26.01
C LEU A 316 -8.77 5.23 27.23
N LEU A 317 -10.00 4.77 27.48
CA LEU A 317 -10.35 3.94 28.64
C LEU A 317 -10.18 2.43 28.39
N LEU A 318 -10.48 1.91 27.19
CA LEU A 318 -10.45 0.46 26.87
C LEU A 318 -9.39 0.06 25.84
N GLY A 319 -8.75 1.01 25.15
CA GLY A 319 -7.94 0.69 23.98
C GLY A 319 -8.75 -0.01 22.87
N TYR A 320 -9.98 0.45 22.62
CA TYR A 320 -10.90 -0.11 21.62
C TYR A 320 -11.38 -1.55 21.88
N GLY A 321 -11.33 -2.02 23.13
CA GLY A 321 -11.77 -3.37 23.50
C GLY A 321 -10.72 -4.47 23.25
N TYR A 322 -9.51 -4.10 22.82
CA TYR A 322 -8.42 -5.04 22.53
C TYR A 322 -7.33 -5.09 23.61
N GLN A 323 -7.40 -4.22 24.62
CA GLN A 323 -6.40 -4.12 25.69
C GLN A 323 -7.08 -4.03 27.07
N PRO A 324 -7.73 -5.10 27.56
CA PRO A 324 -8.50 -5.09 28.81
C PRO A 324 -7.66 -4.69 30.03
N TRP A 325 -6.34 -4.90 29.99
CA TRP A 325 -5.41 -4.51 31.05
C TRP A 325 -5.40 -2.99 31.35
N ARG A 326 -5.78 -2.12 30.39
CA ARG A 326 -5.87 -0.66 30.64
C ARG A 326 -6.98 -0.32 31.63
N ALA A 327 -8.07 -1.11 31.66
CA ALA A 327 -9.11 -0.96 32.67
C ALA A 327 -8.57 -1.23 34.09
N LEU A 328 -7.61 -2.16 34.23
CA LEU A 328 -6.92 -2.38 35.52
C LEU A 328 -6.06 -1.19 35.93
N LEU A 329 -5.37 -0.52 34.98
CA LEU A 329 -4.65 0.72 35.28
C LEU A 329 -5.60 1.85 35.70
N CYS A 330 -6.75 1.99 35.03
CA CYS A 330 -7.77 2.97 35.43
C CYS A 330 -8.34 2.66 36.81
N LEU A 331 -8.61 1.38 37.11
CA LEU A 331 -9.04 0.93 38.44
C LEU A 331 -7.98 1.22 39.51
N LEU A 332 -6.70 0.98 39.21
CA LEU A 332 -5.58 1.32 40.08
C LEU A 332 -5.50 2.84 40.31
N ALA A 333 -5.70 3.65 39.27
CA ALA A 333 -5.73 5.10 39.41
C ALA A 333 -6.89 5.58 40.30
N VAL A 334 -8.09 4.99 40.15
CA VAL A 334 -9.24 5.25 41.03
C VAL A 334 -8.90 4.91 42.48
N LEU A 335 -8.24 3.77 42.72
CA LEU A 335 -7.80 3.36 44.06
C LEU A 335 -6.80 4.35 44.67
N VAL A 336 -5.80 4.77 43.89
CA VAL A 336 -4.79 5.75 44.32
C VAL A 336 -5.44 7.10 44.64
N VAL A 337 -6.36 7.57 43.80
CA VAL A 337 -7.09 8.84 44.02
C VAL A 337 -7.98 8.75 45.26
N ALA A 338 -8.66 7.63 45.48
CA ALA A 338 -9.50 7.42 46.67
C ALA A 338 -8.67 7.48 47.96
N VAL A 339 -7.53 6.78 48.00
CA VAL A 339 -6.60 6.83 49.14
C VAL A 339 -6.00 8.23 49.32
N ALA A 340 -5.59 8.90 48.24
CA ALA A 340 -5.03 10.24 48.31
C ALA A 340 -6.04 11.27 48.85
N LEU A 341 -7.31 11.21 48.40
CA LEU A 341 -8.38 12.07 48.91
C LEU A 341 -8.68 11.79 50.38
N ALA A 342 -8.74 10.51 50.78
CA ALA A 342 -8.96 10.14 52.17
C ALA A 342 -7.82 10.60 53.09
N LEU A 343 -6.58 10.60 52.60
CA LEU A 343 -5.43 11.15 53.34
C LEU A 343 -5.47 12.68 53.40
N ALA A 344 -5.74 13.35 52.28
CA ALA A 344 -5.69 14.82 52.17
C ALA A 344 -6.85 15.53 52.88
N LEU A 345 -8.05 14.93 52.89
CA LEU A 345 -9.25 15.51 53.47
C LEU A 345 -9.65 14.86 54.80
N GLY A 346 -8.96 13.79 55.21
CA GLY A 346 -9.36 12.97 56.35
C GLY A 346 -9.04 13.51 57.74
N ASP A 347 -8.25 14.59 57.84
CA ASP A 347 -7.99 15.24 59.14
C ASP A 347 -9.26 15.81 59.77
N ASP A 348 -10.05 16.56 58.98
CA ASP A 348 -11.32 17.14 59.41
C ASP A 348 -12.54 16.42 58.82
N GLY A 349 -12.33 15.62 57.77
CA GLY A 349 -13.40 14.98 57.00
C GLY A 349 -13.78 13.58 57.46
N LEU A 350 -12.96 12.90 58.28
CA LEU A 350 -13.22 11.53 58.76
C LEU A 350 -13.12 11.47 60.29
N ALA A 351 -14.14 10.93 60.95
CA ALA A 351 -14.16 10.73 62.40
C ALA A 351 -14.37 9.26 62.76
N ARG A 352 -13.75 8.81 63.86
CA ARG A 352 -13.86 7.43 64.32
C ARG A 352 -15.28 7.13 64.83
N THR A 353 -15.85 6.01 64.41
CA THR A 353 -17.12 5.48 64.90
C THR A 353 -16.88 4.68 66.19
N GLY A 354 -16.76 5.40 67.30
CA GLY A 354 -16.56 4.79 68.61
C GLY A 354 -16.36 5.82 69.72
N THR A 355 -16.64 5.40 70.95
CA THR A 355 -16.38 6.18 72.17
C THR A 355 -15.00 5.81 72.74
N PRO A 356 -14.09 6.76 73.02
CA PRO A 356 -14.22 8.21 72.82
C PRO A 356 -14.03 8.64 71.35
N PRO A 357 -14.74 9.70 70.90
CA PRO A 357 -14.54 10.27 69.57
C PRO A 357 -13.14 10.87 69.47
N GLY A 358 -12.47 10.62 68.33
CA GLY A 358 -11.11 11.11 68.11
C GLY A 358 -10.75 11.14 66.63
N PRO A 359 -9.61 11.78 66.30
CA PRO A 359 -9.14 11.89 64.93
C PRO A 359 -8.91 10.50 64.32
N CYS A 360 -9.32 10.34 63.06
CA CYS A 360 -9.14 9.07 62.36
C CYS A 360 -7.65 8.84 62.09
N PRO A 361 -7.03 7.73 62.54
CA PRO A 361 -5.61 7.47 62.28
C PRO A 361 -5.35 7.20 60.80
N VAL A 362 -4.13 7.46 60.34
CA VAL A 362 -3.73 7.33 58.93
C VAL A 362 -4.09 5.97 58.33
N VAL A 363 -3.89 4.88 59.08
CA VAL A 363 -4.22 3.51 58.63
C VAL A 363 -5.72 3.35 58.33
N GLU A 364 -6.58 3.95 59.15
CA GLU A 364 -8.04 3.88 58.95
C GLU A 364 -8.49 4.79 57.79
N ARG A 365 -7.77 5.89 57.51
CA ARG A 365 -7.99 6.72 56.31
C ARG A 365 -7.61 5.97 55.03
N VAL A 366 -6.50 5.25 55.05
CA VAL A 366 -6.11 4.38 53.94
C VAL A 366 -7.14 3.27 53.75
N ALA A 367 -7.58 2.60 54.83
CA ALA A 367 -8.64 1.61 54.76
C ALA A 367 -9.93 2.19 54.15
N PHE A 368 -10.36 3.38 54.59
CA PHE A 368 -11.51 4.05 53.99
C PHE A 368 -11.33 4.29 52.48
N GLY A 369 -10.17 4.79 52.06
CA GLY A 369 -9.86 5.01 50.64
C GLY A 369 -9.83 3.71 49.82
N LEU A 370 -9.30 2.62 50.39
CA LEU A 370 -9.29 1.30 49.75
C LEU A 370 -10.72 0.73 49.60
N ASP A 371 -11.58 0.87 50.60
CA ASP A 371 -12.99 0.44 50.54
C ASP A 371 -13.79 1.21 49.49
N VAL A 372 -13.52 2.51 49.34
CA VAL A 372 -14.15 3.36 48.33
C VAL A 372 -13.69 3.00 46.91
N GLY A 373 -12.38 2.81 46.73
CA GLY A 373 -11.78 2.61 45.41
C GLY A 373 -11.79 1.17 44.91
N SER A 374 -12.01 0.18 45.79
CA SER A 374 -12.01 -1.24 45.43
C SER A 374 -13.43 -1.82 45.35
N PRO A 375 -13.82 -2.44 44.22
CA PRO A 375 -15.12 -3.10 44.10
C PRO A 375 -15.14 -4.47 44.78
N LEU A 376 -13.98 -5.08 45.06
CA LEU A 376 -13.85 -6.47 45.53
C LEU A 376 -13.24 -6.61 46.93
N LEU A 377 -12.54 -5.58 47.42
CA LEU A 377 -11.92 -5.60 48.74
C LEU A 377 -12.77 -4.77 49.68
N THR A 378 -13.36 -5.42 50.68
CA THR A 378 -14.02 -4.75 51.79
C THR A 378 -13.03 -4.63 52.93
N THR A 379 -12.44 -3.45 53.07
CA THR A 379 -11.76 -3.08 54.31
C THR A 379 -12.83 -2.43 55.16
N THR A 380 -13.15 -2.92 56.35
CA THR A 380 -14.19 -2.30 57.20
C THR A 380 -13.58 -1.14 57.99
N PRO A 381 -13.54 0.12 57.48
CA PRO A 381 -12.92 1.22 58.21
C PRO A 381 -13.74 1.53 59.45
N ARG A 382 -13.06 1.93 60.52
CA ARG A 382 -13.70 2.39 61.77
C ARG A 382 -13.93 3.91 61.76
N CYS A 383 -13.93 4.53 60.58
CA CYS A 383 -14.12 5.96 60.42
C CYS A 383 -15.19 6.25 59.38
N GLU A 384 -16.03 7.25 59.67
CA GLU A 384 -17.10 7.71 58.80
C GLU A 384 -16.91 9.20 58.41
N PRO A 385 -17.42 9.61 57.23
CA PRO A 385 -17.41 11.01 56.83
C PRO A 385 -18.14 11.90 57.83
N THR A 386 -17.50 13.02 58.20
CA THR A 386 -18.10 14.02 59.09
C THR A 386 -19.10 14.91 58.36
N GLY A 387 -19.90 15.67 59.12
CA GLY A 387 -20.76 16.71 58.56
C GLY A 387 -20.02 17.96 58.06
N ALA A 388 -18.69 18.02 58.21
CA ALA A 388 -17.87 19.13 57.72
C ALA A 388 -17.84 19.15 56.17
N THR A 389 -17.48 20.30 55.59
CA THR A 389 -17.38 20.46 54.13
C THR A 389 -16.44 19.43 53.50
N SER A 390 -15.33 19.09 54.17
CA SER A 390 -14.39 18.03 53.77
C SER A 390 -15.02 16.63 53.81
N GLY A 391 -15.83 16.34 54.84
CA GLY A 391 -16.54 15.07 54.97
C GLY A 391 -17.66 14.90 53.94
N GLN A 392 -18.42 15.96 53.65
CA GLN A 392 -19.41 15.97 52.56
C GLN A 392 -18.73 15.79 51.19
N ALA A 393 -17.61 16.47 50.95
CA ALA A 393 -16.82 16.30 49.73
C ALA A 393 -16.30 14.87 49.57
N LEU A 394 -15.81 14.25 50.66
CA LEU A 394 -15.39 12.84 50.68
C LEU A 394 -16.56 11.89 50.39
N GLY A 395 -17.76 12.18 50.91
CA GLY A 395 -18.97 11.40 50.62
C GLY A 395 -19.32 11.43 49.14
N VAL A 396 -19.40 12.63 48.55
CA VAL A 396 -19.72 12.81 47.12
C VAL A 396 -18.64 12.20 46.22
N ALA A 397 -17.36 12.47 46.49
CA ALA A 397 -16.26 11.89 45.77
C ALA A 397 -16.25 10.35 45.91
N GLY A 398 -16.57 9.84 47.09
CA GLY A 398 -16.66 8.41 47.35
C GLY A 398 -17.72 7.71 46.50
N TRP A 399 -18.90 8.29 46.36
CA TRP A 399 -19.94 7.75 45.46
C TRP A 399 -19.48 7.74 44.00
N LEU A 400 -18.86 8.82 43.52
CA LEU A 400 -18.35 8.91 42.14
C LEU A 400 -17.24 7.89 41.87
N LEU A 401 -16.27 7.77 42.78
CA LEU A 401 -15.16 6.84 42.65
C LEU A 401 -15.62 5.39 42.72
N ARG A 402 -16.59 5.05 43.58
CA ARG A 402 -17.17 3.71 43.65
C ARG A 402 -17.93 3.35 42.37
N LEU A 403 -18.66 4.31 41.78
CA LEU A 403 -19.31 4.12 40.47
C LEU A 403 -18.28 3.90 39.37
N LEU A 404 -17.19 4.68 39.34
CA LEU A 404 -16.09 4.50 38.39
C LEU A 404 -15.37 3.15 38.57
N ALA A 405 -15.13 2.72 39.82
CA ALA A 405 -14.48 1.45 40.14
C ALA A 405 -15.30 0.26 39.62
N TRP A 406 -16.60 0.23 39.90
CA TRP A 406 -17.51 -0.77 39.35
C TRP A 406 -17.61 -0.69 37.82
N GLY A 407 -17.61 0.52 37.26
CA GLY A 407 -17.53 0.76 35.82
C GLY A 407 -16.30 0.11 35.18
N PHE A 408 -15.10 0.36 35.71
CA PHE A 408 -13.86 -0.24 35.18
C PHE A 408 -13.75 -1.74 35.44
N ALA A 409 -14.25 -2.25 36.56
CA ALA A 409 -14.26 -3.68 36.85
C ALA A 409 -15.18 -4.45 35.89
N THR A 410 -16.42 -3.98 35.69
CA THR A 410 -17.36 -4.57 34.73
C THR A 410 -16.80 -4.54 33.31
N LEU A 411 -16.13 -3.45 32.94
CA LEU A 411 -15.45 -3.29 31.66
C LEU A 411 -14.30 -4.27 31.45
N PHE A 412 -13.50 -4.52 32.50
CA PHE A 412 -12.43 -5.52 32.48
C PHE A 412 -13.01 -6.93 32.26
N VAL A 413 -14.06 -7.29 33.02
CA VAL A 413 -14.74 -8.59 32.88
C VAL A 413 -15.35 -8.74 31.49
N ALA A 414 -16.03 -7.70 30.97
CA ALA A 414 -16.61 -7.70 29.63
C ALA A 414 -15.54 -7.83 28.53
N GLY A 415 -14.38 -7.18 28.71
CA GLY A 415 -13.25 -7.28 27.80
C GLY A 415 -12.56 -8.65 27.84
N PHE A 416 -12.44 -9.26 29.03
CA PHE A 416 -11.83 -10.58 29.21
C PHE A 416 -12.72 -11.72 28.70
N THR A 417 -14.03 -11.64 28.97
CA THR A 417 -15.03 -12.63 28.52
C THR A 417 -15.38 -12.51 27.04
N GLY A 418 -14.92 -11.46 26.36
CA GLY A 418 -15.18 -11.25 24.94
C GLY A 418 -16.64 -10.92 24.60
N ALA A 419 -17.49 -10.61 25.59
CA ALA A 419 -18.90 -10.26 25.38
C ALA A 419 -19.08 -9.03 24.48
N VAL A 420 -18.09 -8.13 24.43
CA VAL A 420 -18.06 -6.93 23.57
C VAL A 420 -17.62 -7.26 22.13
N ARG A 421 -17.19 -8.49 21.81
CA ARG A 421 -16.75 -8.87 20.46
C ARG A 421 -17.90 -9.10 19.45
N LYS A 422 -19.17 -9.01 19.87
CA LYS A 422 -20.35 -9.37 19.06
C LYS A 422 -21.16 -8.20 18.50
N THR A 423 -20.69 -6.96 18.63
CA THR A 423 -21.33 -5.77 18.05
C THR A 423 -20.27 -4.92 17.37
#